data_AF-W4V941-F1
#
_entry.id   AF-W4V941-F1
#
_cell.length_a   1.000
_cell.length_b   1.000
_cell.length_c   1.000
_cell.angle_alpha   90.00
_cell.angle_beta   90.00
_cell.angle_gamma   90.00
#
_symmetry.space_group_name_H-M   'P 1'
#
loop_
_entity.id
_entity.type
_entity.pdbx_description
1 polymer ?
#
loop_
_entity_poly.entity_id
_entity_poly.type
_entity_poly.pdbx_seq_one_letter_code
_entity_poly.pdbx_strand_id
1 'polypeptide(L)'
;MSENILDRAVERILKVIFMALESKKENAQYDKDAHHVLARQVAGESMVLLKNEDDILPLKKTGTIALIGAFVKKPRYQGAGSSHITPTRFDDIYEEIKKTGGSETNIVYSEGYSLACDEIDEKLINEARKVAQSSDVAVIFAGLPDEYESEGFDRTHMRMPENQNRLIEEVAKVQSNVVVVLFNGSPVEMPWIDQVKAVLEAYLGGQALGGALADILFGEVNPSGKLAETFPVKLSHNPSYLNFPGEDDRVEYKEGLFVGYRYYDTKGIEPLFPFGHGLSYTKFEYSDISVDKKDISDNNVINVSVKVKNVGKMAGKEIVQLYVKDVKSSIQRPEKELRGFEKVFLNPGEEKTVTFTLDKRAFAYYNTKIKDWHVESGEFLILIGKSSRDIVLKESVRVNSTVKIRKRFDENSTVEDLMSDSTAAAAFSPILKGITDALQIDMNNTHDMMVAHIKNMPLHSLTTFTQGRVSEEMLDELLSRINNVD
;
A
#
# COMPACT_ATOMS: atom_id res chain seq x y z
N MET A 1 34.91 2.18 27.27
CA MET A 1 34.85 2.30 25.79
C MET A 1 36.28 2.39 25.28
N SER A 2 36.67 1.65 24.25
CA SER A 2 38.04 1.73 23.71
C SER A 2 38.23 2.98 22.85
N GLU A 3 39.46 3.45 22.77
CA GLU A 3 39.87 4.58 21.92
C GLU A 3 39.46 4.35 20.46
N ASN A 4 39.68 3.14 19.93
CA ASN A 4 39.24 2.77 18.57
C ASN A 4 37.72 2.95 18.33
N ILE A 5 36.86 2.69 19.33
CA ILE A 5 35.41 2.95 19.18
C ILE A 5 35.14 4.45 19.07
N LEU A 6 35.84 5.27 19.85
CA LEU A 6 35.74 6.73 19.79
C LEU A 6 36.26 7.25 18.44
N ASP A 7 37.44 6.81 18.01
CA ASP A 7 38.05 7.18 16.74
C ASP A 7 37.10 6.90 15.58
N ARG A 8 36.51 5.70 15.55
CA ARG A 8 35.54 5.34 14.51
C ARG A 8 34.29 6.23 14.53
N ALA A 9 33.85 6.70 15.70
CA ALA A 9 32.74 7.65 15.79
C ALA A 9 33.14 9.03 15.25
N VAL A 10 34.34 9.50 15.60
CA VAL A 10 34.90 10.76 15.12
C VAL A 10 35.11 10.73 13.60
N GLU A 11 35.70 9.66 13.07
CA GLU A 11 35.92 9.46 11.63
C GLU A 11 34.63 9.55 10.83
N ARG A 12 33.52 8.99 11.33
CA ARG A 12 32.20 9.09 10.68
C ARG A 12 31.71 10.52 10.60
N ILE A 13 31.88 11.30 11.66
CA ILE A 13 31.49 12.72 11.69
C ILE A 13 32.39 13.53 10.76
N LEU A 14 33.71 13.35 10.85
CA LEU A 14 34.69 14.03 10.00
C LEU A 14 34.44 13.75 8.53
N LYS A 15 34.08 12.51 8.16
CA LYS A 15 33.72 12.17 6.78
C LYS A 15 32.55 13.03 6.26
N VAL A 16 31.49 13.21 7.05
CA VAL A 16 30.36 14.07 6.67
C VAL A 16 30.78 15.54 6.59
N ILE A 17 31.60 16.01 7.53
CA ILE A 17 32.14 17.39 7.52
C ILE A 17 32.96 17.64 6.26
N PHE A 18 33.89 16.74 5.91
CA PHE A 18 34.72 16.88 4.74
C PHE A 18 33.90 16.84 3.45
N MET A 19 32.90 15.94 3.34
CA MET A 19 31.97 15.95 2.22
C MET A 19 31.22 17.29 2.07
N ALA A 20 30.78 17.89 3.19
CA ALA A 20 30.09 19.17 3.19
C ALA A 20 31.01 20.33 2.81
N LEU A 21 32.25 20.33 3.31
CA LEU A 21 33.27 21.34 2.97
C LEU A 21 33.67 21.27 1.50
N GLU A 22 33.88 20.06 0.97
CA GLU A 22 34.21 19.83 -0.45
C GLU A 22 33.06 20.27 -1.38
N SER A 23 31.81 20.08 -0.94
CA SER A 23 30.61 20.46 -1.70
C SER A 23 30.18 21.91 -1.49
N LYS A 24 30.88 22.67 -0.64
CA LYS A 24 30.48 24.04 -0.26
C LYS A 24 30.53 24.96 -1.48
N LYS A 25 29.41 25.62 -1.77
CA LYS A 25 29.32 26.68 -2.78
C LYS A 25 29.18 28.02 -2.08
N GLU A 26 30.23 28.84 -2.14
CA GLU A 26 30.18 30.21 -1.65
C GLU A 26 29.12 31.01 -2.44
N ASN A 27 28.29 31.78 -1.73
CA ASN A 27 27.19 32.57 -2.32
C ASN A 27 26.19 31.75 -3.15
N ALA A 28 25.89 30.51 -2.73
CA ALA A 28 24.86 29.70 -3.38
C ALA A 28 23.52 30.46 -3.44
N GLN A 29 23.00 30.63 -4.66
CA GLN A 29 21.67 31.17 -4.92
C GLN A 29 20.78 30.07 -5.47
N TYR A 30 19.47 30.25 -5.29
CA TYR A 30 18.46 29.35 -5.86
C TYR A 30 17.32 30.17 -6.45
N ASP A 31 16.67 29.62 -7.46
CA ASP A 31 15.54 30.24 -8.16
C ASP A 31 14.24 29.89 -7.44
N LYS A 32 13.70 30.87 -6.71
CA LYS A 32 12.46 30.74 -5.94
C LYS A 32 11.25 30.43 -6.82
N ASP A 33 11.19 31.00 -8.01
CA ASP A 33 10.06 30.80 -8.92
C ASP A 33 10.12 29.42 -9.56
N ALA A 34 11.30 28.99 -10.01
CA ALA A 34 11.49 27.63 -10.52
C ALA A 34 11.17 26.57 -9.44
N HIS A 35 11.57 26.80 -8.19
CA HIS A 35 11.25 25.90 -7.07
C HIS A 35 9.75 25.87 -6.77
N HIS A 36 9.05 27.00 -6.87
CA HIS A 36 7.60 27.03 -6.67
C HIS A 36 6.84 26.34 -7.81
N VAL A 37 7.28 26.50 -9.06
CA VAL A 37 6.73 25.75 -10.20
C VAL A 37 6.90 24.25 -9.99
N LEU A 38 8.08 23.81 -9.54
CA LEU A 38 8.31 22.40 -9.18
C LEU A 38 7.40 21.96 -8.03
N ALA A 39 7.22 22.79 -6.99
CA ALA A 39 6.32 22.48 -5.88
C ALA A 39 4.87 22.31 -6.36
N ARG A 40 4.38 23.16 -7.27
CA ARG A 40 3.04 23.05 -7.86
C ARG A 40 2.89 21.75 -8.65
N GLN A 41 3.90 21.40 -9.45
CA GLN A 41 3.92 20.14 -10.19
C GLN A 41 3.89 18.92 -9.25
N VAL A 42 4.75 18.90 -8.23
CA VAL A 42 4.82 17.80 -7.25
C VAL A 42 3.52 17.66 -6.49
N ALA A 43 2.91 18.77 -6.07
CA ALA A 43 1.61 18.76 -5.40
C ALA A 43 0.53 18.15 -6.30
N GLY A 44 0.43 18.62 -7.56
CA GLY A 44 -0.55 18.09 -8.52
C GLY A 44 -0.33 16.61 -8.87
N GLU A 45 0.91 16.14 -8.87
CA GLU A 45 1.22 14.72 -9.09
C GLU A 45 1.05 13.83 -7.85
N SER A 46 0.87 14.43 -6.67
CA SER A 46 0.68 13.73 -5.40
C SER A 46 -0.79 13.64 -4.98
N MET A 47 -1.66 14.52 -5.48
CA MET A 47 -3.10 14.43 -5.19
C MET A 47 -3.71 13.19 -5.83
N VAL A 48 -4.63 12.55 -5.10
CA VAL A 48 -5.26 11.30 -5.53
C VAL A 48 -6.75 11.53 -5.71
N LEU A 49 -7.24 11.36 -6.93
CA LEU A 49 -8.68 11.35 -7.19
C LEU A 49 -9.25 10.00 -6.73
N LEU A 50 -9.94 9.99 -5.59
CA LEU A 50 -10.44 8.77 -4.97
C LEU A 50 -11.76 8.30 -5.58
N LYS A 51 -12.66 9.27 -5.84
CA LYS A 51 -14.00 9.05 -6.38
C LYS A 51 -14.31 10.13 -7.41
N ASN A 52 -14.97 9.78 -8.51
CA ASN A 52 -15.45 10.73 -9.52
C ASN A 52 -16.62 10.14 -10.33
N GLU A 53 -17.84 10.35 -9.84
CA GLU A 53 -19.09 9.93 -10.49
C GLU A 53 -19.58 10.99 -11.48
N ASP A 54 -20.29 10.55 -12.52
CA ASP A 54 -20.85 11.39 -13.59
C ASP A 54 -19.83 12.30 -14.30
N ASP A 55 -18.52 12.00 -14.19
CA ASP A 55 -17.43 12.86 -14.65
C ASP A 55 -17.61 14.32 -14.14
N ILE A 56 -18.05 14.50 -12.88
CA ILE A 56 -18.27 15.83 -12.27
C ILE A 56 -16.97 16.65 -12.22
N LEU A 57 -15.83 15.98 -12.05
CA LEU A 57 -14.51 16.56 -12.27
C LEU A 57 -13.96 16.11 -13.64
N PRO A 58 -13.32 17.03 -14.40
CA PRO A 58 -13.05 18.42 -14.04
C PRO A 58 -14.28 19.34 -14.09
N LEU A 59 -14.26 20.38 -13.23
CA LEU A 59 -15.29 21.41 -13.14
C LEU A 59 -15.37 22.23 -14.44
N LYS A 60 -16.58 22.67 -14.77
CA LYS A 60 -16.81 23.59 -15.88
C LYS A 60 -16.34 24.99 -15.53
N LYS A 61 -15.77 25.70 -16.49
CA LYS A 61 -15.36 27.12 -16.39
C LYS A 61 -16.51 28.09 -16.66
N THR A 62 -17.71 27.74 -16.23
CA THR A 62 -18.95 28.48 -16.42
C THR A 62 -19.92 28.16 -15.30
N GLY A 63 -20.82 29.07 -14.97
CA GLY A 63 -21.86 28.83 -13.97
C GLY A 63 -21.39 29.20 -12.56
N THR A 64 -22.10 28.72 -11.54
CA THR A 64 -21.84 29.07 -10.14
C THR A 64 -21.24 27.89 -9.37
N ILE A 65 -20.08 28.12 -8.75
CA ILE A 65 -19.37 27.15 -7.91
C ILE A 65 -19.36 27.66 -6.47
N ALA A 66 -19.90 26.86 -5.55
CA ALA A 66 -19.81 27.11 -4.13
C ALA A 66 -18.54 26.48 -3.54
N LEU A 67 -17.64 27.31 -3.03
CA LEU A 67 -16.51 26.87 -2.20
C LEU A 67 -16.94 26.91 -0.74
N ILE A 68 -16.93 25.76 -0.08
CA ILE A 68 -17.45 25.62 1.28
C ILE A 68 -16.36 25.05 2.18
N GLY A 69 -16.13 25.65 3.34
CA GLY A 69 -15.19 25.15 4.33
C GLY A 69 -14.08 26.15 4.67
N ALA A 70 -13.74 26.25 5.96
CA ALA A 70 -12.71 27.17 6.45
C ALA A 70 -11.32 26.91 5.84
N PHE A 71 -11.05 25.67 5.41
CA PHE A 71 -9.80 25.32 4.71
C PHE A 71 -9.63 26.02 3.36
N VAL A 72 -10.67 26.63 2.76
CA VAL A 72 -10.51 27.48 1.57
C VAL A 72 -9.63 28.70 1.88
N LYS A 73 -9.77 29.28 3.07
CA LYS A 73 -9.04 30.49 3.49
C LYS A 73 -7.86 30.20 4.42
N LYS A 74 -7.88 29.06 5.11
CA LYS A 74 -6.83 28.62 6.03
C LYS A 74 -6.45 27.16 5.77
N PRO A 75 -5.99 26.82 4.56
CA PRO A 75 -5.73 25.43 4.20
C PRO A 75 -4.63 24.80 5.06
N ARG A 76 -4.73 23.49 5.21
CA ARG A 76 -3.67 22.69 5.78
C ARG A 76 -2.80 22.12 4.67
N TYR A 77 -1.54 22.55 4.65
CA TYR A 77 -0.62 22.26 3.54
C TYR A 77 0.68 21.60 3.99
N GLN A 78 0.92 21.46 5.29
CA GLN A 78 2.09 20.80 5.87
C GLN A 78 1.74 20.19 7.23
N GLY A 79 2.65 19.38 7.77
CA GLY A 79 2.53 18.83 9.13
C GLY A 79 2.81 19.90 10.21
N ALA A 80 2.46 19.56 11.45
CA ALA A 80 2.77 20.36 12.63
C ALA A 80 4.04 19.83 13.35
N GLY A 81 4.52 20.57 14.35
CA GLY A 81 5.74 20.22 15.10
C GLY A 81 7.03 20.68 14.43
N SER A 82 8.12 19.92 14.60
CA SER A 82 9.45 20.28 14.10
C SER A 82 9.56 20.34 12.57
N SER A 83 8.60 19.77 11.84
CA SER A 83 8.56 19.79 10.37
C SER A 83 8.04 21.11 9.78
N HIS A 84 7.65 22.09 10.60
CA HIS A 84 7.06 23.33 10.11
C HIS A 84 8.08 24.18 9.36
N ILE A 85 7.71 24.60 8.14
CA ILE A 85 8.54 25.44 7.27
C ILE A 85 7.78 26.71 6.92
N THR A 86 8.44 27.87 7.06
CA THR A 86 7.94 29.13 6.51
C THR A 86 8.03 29.08 4.98
N PRO A 87 6.90 29.10 4.25
CA PRO A 87 6.92 29.00 2.79
C PRO A 87 7.55 30.25 2.16
N THR A 88 8.15 30.10 0.98
CA THR A 88 8.67 31.24 0.22
C THR A 88 7.54 32.07 -0.38
N ARG A 89 6.48 31.39 -0.83
CA ARG A 89 5.23 31.94 -1.35
C ARG A 89 4.12 30.95 -1.01
N PHE A 90 2.92 31.43 -0.72
CA PHE A 90 1.76 30.57 -0.54
C PHE A 90 0.69 30.92 -1.57
N ASP A 91 0.18 29.91 -2.29
CA ASP A 91 -0.88 30.07 -3.27
C ASP A 91 -2.25 30.00 -2.58
N ASP A 92 -2.98 31.12 -2.55
CA ASP A 92 -4.34 31.18 -1.97
C ASP A 92 -5.33 30.37 -2.82
N ILE A 93 -6.01 29.40 -2.20
CA ILE A 93 -6.95 28.49 -2.88
C ILE A 93 -8.07 29.26 -3.59
N TYR A 94 -8.67 30.23 -2.92
CA TYR A 94 -9.80 30.97 -3.47
C TYR A 94 -9.38 31.78 -4.70
N GLU A 95 -8.26 32.50 -4.61
CA GLU A 95 -7.74 33.29 -5.72
C GLU A 95 -7.29 32.42 -6.89
N GLU A 96 -6.63 31.29 -6.66
CA GLU A 96 -6.21 30.37 -7.73
C GLU A 96 -7.40 29.67 -8.41
N ILE A 97 -8.44 29.28 -7.66
CA ILE A 97 -9.68 28.73 -8.23
C ILE A 97 -10.39 29.79 -9.07
N LYS A 98 -10.54 31.01 -8.55
CA LYS A 98 -11.18 32.12 -9.28
C LYS A 98 -10.42 32.46 -10.56
N LYS A 99 -9.08 32.51 -10.50
CA LYS A 99 -8.21 32.75 -11.65
C LYS A 99 -8.35 31.65 -12.70
N THR A 100 -8.32 30.39 -12.29
CA THR A 100 -8.35 29.23 -13.22
C THR A 100 -9.74 29.00 -13.82
N GLY A 101 -10.80 29.26 -13.05
CA GLY A 101 -12.19 29.17 -13.47
C GLY A 101 -12.61 30.25 -14.48
N GLY A 102 -11.86 31.34 -14.60
CA GLY A 102 -12.12 32.39 -15.59
C GLY A 102 -13.33 33.27 -15.29
N SER A 103 -13.59 34.25 -16.16
CA SER A 103 -14.59 35.31 -15.93
C SER A 103 -16.05 34.86 -16.04
N GLU A 104 -16.32 33.71 -16.67
CA GLU A 104 -17.67 33.15 -16.84
C GLU A 104 -18.10 32.29 -15.64
N THR A 105 -17.20 32.07 -14.68
CA THR A 105 -17.48 31.35 -13.45
C THR A 105 -17.76 32.33 -12.32
N ASN A 106 -18.91 32.16 -11.67
CA ASN A 106 -19.26 32.85 -10.44
C ASN A 106 -18.82 31.99 -9.24
N ILE A 107 -17.78 32.44 -8.53
CA ILE A 107 -17.31 31.78 -7.31
C ILE A 107 -17.99 32.42 -6.10
N VAL A 108 -18.69 31.61 -5.31
CA VAL A 108 -19.30 32.00 -4.03
C VAL A 108 -18.66 31.19 -2.90
N TYR A 109 -18.55 31.79 -1.72
CA TYR A 109 -17.86 31.18 -0.57
C TYR A 109 -18.75 31.14 0.67
N SER A 110 -18.63 30.06 1.44
CA SER A 110 -19.16 29.94 2.80
C SER A 110 -18.15 29.23 3.70
N GLU A 111 -17.99 29.69 4.93
CA GLU A 111 -17.02 29.12 5.88
C GLU A 111 -17.42 27.71 6.35
N GLY A 112 -18.70 27.46 6.57
CA GLY A 112 -19.26 26.12 6.86
C GLY A 112 -18.95 25.54 8.25
N TYR A 113 -17.74 25.72 8.79
CA TYR A 113 -17.34 25.25 10.12
C TYR A 113 -16.17 26.08 10.68
N SER A 114 -15.97 26.03 12.01
CA SER A 114 -14.83 26.66 12.68
C SER A 114 -13.65 25.70 12.76
N LEU A 115 -12.42 26.22 12.62
CA LEU A 115 -11.18 25.48 12.89
C LEU A 115 -10.75 25.53 14.36
N ALA A 116 -11.44 26.29 15.20
CA ALA A 116 -11.06 26.47 16.61
C ALA A 116 -11.61 25.36 17.53
N CYS A 117 -12.63 24.63 17.09
CA CYS A 117 -13.24 23.53 17.81
C CYS A 117 -14.03 22.64 16.85
N ASP A 118 -14.34 21.42 17.30
CA ASP A 118 -15.13 20.44 16.54
C ASP A 118 -16.64 20.61 16.71
N GLU A 119 -17.08 21.66 17.40
CA GLU A 119 -18.49 21.91 17.69
C GLU A 119 -19.27 22.26 16.41
N ILE A 120 -20.49 21.73 16.32
CA ILE A 120 -21.41 21.99 15.22
C ILE A 120 -22.00 23.39 15.38
N ASP A 121 -21.79 24.25 14.39
CA ASP A 121 -22.46 25.53 14.28
C ASP A 121 -23.57 25.46 13.22
N GLU A 122 -24.81 25.31 13.68
CA GLU A 122 -26.00 25.23 12.82
C GLU A 122 -26.18 26.48 11.95
N LYS A 123 -25.68 27.65 12.36
CA LYS A 123 -25.75 28.86 11.54
C LYS A 123 -24.83 28.73 10.33
N LEU A 124 -23.58 28.32 10.54
CA LEU A 124 -22.61 28.13 9.46
C LEU A 124 -23.06 27.03 8.48
N ILE A 125 -23.62 25.93 8.99
CA ILE A 125 -24.19 24.88 8.15
C ILE A 125 -25.35 25.43 7.30
N ASN A 126 -26.28 26.16 7.89
CA ASN A 126 -27.42 26.72 7.15
C ASN A 126 -27.01 27.76 6.11
N GLU A 127 -25.95 28.53 6.36
CA GLU A 127 -25.36 29.44 5.37
C GLU A 127 -24.75 28.65 4.20
N ALA A 128 -23.95 27.62 4.49
CA ALA A 128 -23.35 26.75 3.48
C ALA A 128 -24.40 26.04 2.61
N ARG A 129 -25.48 25.54 3.23
CA ARG A 129 -26.61 24.92 2.51
C ARG A 129 -27.28 25.87 1.53
N LYS A 130 -27.52 27.13 1.94
CA LYS A 130 -28.13 28.15 1.05
C LYS A 130 -27.25 28.46 -0.16
N VAL A 131 -25.94 28.59 0.07
CA VAL A 131 -24.96 28.84 -0.98
C VAL A 131 -24.87 27.63 -1.92
N ALA A 132 -24.81 26.42 -1.38
CA ALA A 132 -24.79 25.18 -2.16
C ALA A 132 -26.07 25.00 -3.01
N GLN A 133 -27.24 25.27 -2.44
CA GLN A 133 -28.53 25.14 -3.13
C GLN A 133 -28.66 26.11 -4.32
N SER A 134 -27.99 27.25 -4.26
CA SER A 134 -28.04 28.29 -5.30
C SER A 134 -26.90 28.17 -6.32
N SER A 135 -26.13 27.09 -6.27
CA SER A 135 -24.94 26.86 -7.11
C SER A 135 -25.13 25.62 -8.00
N ASP A 136 -24.37 25.53 -9.09
CA ASP A 136 -24.40 24.36 -9.98
C ASP A 136 -23.63 23.17 -9.40
N VAL A 137 -22.61 23.46 -8.58
CA VAL A 137 -21.74 22.50 -7.90
C VAL A 137 -21.26 23.09 -6.57
N ALA A 138 -21.15 22.23 -5.55
CA ALA A 138 -20.52 22.57 -4.27
C ALA A 138 -19.21 21.81 -4.11
N VAL A 139 -18.13 22.53 -3.85
CA VAL A 139 -16.80 21.99 -3.52
C VAL A 139 -16.54 22.25 -2.05
N ILE A 140 -16.54 21.19 -1.26
CA ILE A 140 -16.34 21.23 0.19
C ILE A 140 -14.89 20.90 0.50
N PHE A 141 -14.24 21.75 1.29
CA PHE A 141 -12.85 21.63 1.71
C PHE A 141 -12.87 21.17 3.17
N ALA A 142 -12.40 19.96 3.43
CA ALA A 142 -12.47 19.29 4.73
C ALA A 142 -11.16 18.54 5.01
N GLY A 143 -11.01 17.97 6.21
CA GLY A 143 -9.82 17.25 6.62
C GLY A 143 -9.51 17.40 8.09
N LEU A 144 -8.26 17.19 8.46
CA LEU A 144 -7.83 17.18 9.85
C LEU A 144 -7.16 18.50 10.23
N PRO A 145 -7.44 19.08 11.40
CA PRO A 145 -6.70 20.23 11.93
C PRO A 145 -5.32 19.81 12.47
N ASP A 146 -4.46 20.78 12.75
CA ASP A 146 -3.10 20.54 13.27
C ASP A 146 -3.08 19.78 14.60
N GLU A 147 -4.06 20.03 15.46
CA GLU A 147 -4.20 19.36 16.78
C GLU A 147 -4.46 17.85 16.67
N TYR A 148 -4.90 17.36 15.51
CA TYR A 148 -5.12 15.93 15.31
C TYR A 148 -3.86 15.23 14.80
N GLU A 149 -2.91 15.94 14.22
CA GLU A 149 -1.76 15.34 13.53
C GLU A 149 -0.51 16.21 13.76
N SER A 150 0.13 15.99 14.91
CA SER A 150 1.34 16.70 15.32
C SER A 150 2.37 15.74 15.89
N GLU A 151 3.62 16.20 15.91
CA GLU A 151 4.73 15.47 16.48
C GLU A 151 4.55 15.24 17.98
N GLY A 152 4.85 14.02 18.43
CA GLY A 152 4.88 13.66 19.85
C GLY A 152 3.62 12.98 20.38
N PHE A 153 2.60 12.76 19.55
CA PHE A 153 1.45 11.93 19.89
C PHE A 153 0.82 11.26 18.66
N ASP A 154 0.01 10.24 18.90
CA ASP A 154 -0.78 9.55 17.88
C ASP A 154 -2.27 9.88 18.00
N ARG A 155 -2.98 9.83 16.87
CA ARG A 155 -4.44 9.91 16.88
C ARG A 155 -5.05 8.70 17.58
N THR A 156 -6.14 8.92 18.33
CA THR A 156 -6.92 7.85 18.97
C THR A 156 -8.06 7.32 18.10
N HIS A 157 -8.36 7.98 16.98
CA HIS A 157 -9.36 7.58 15.99
C HIS A 157 -8.98 8.04 14.58
N MET A 158 -9.72 7.57 13.57
CA MET A 158 -9.56 7.97 12.17
C MET A 158 -10.66 8.90 11.65
N ARG A 159 -11.64 9.27 12.49
CA ARG A 159 -12.70 10.21 12.12
C ARG A 159 -12.15 11.61 11.89
N MET A 160 -12.72 12.33 10.91
CA MET A 160 -12.61 13.78 10.81
C MET A 160 -13.43 14.48 11.93
N PRO A 161 -13.18 15.77 12.20
CA PRO A 161 -14.04 16.58 13.05
C PRO A 161 -15.53 16.46 12.70
N GLU A 162 -16.37 16.31 13.73
CA GLU A 162 -17.80 16.03 13.55
C GLU A 162 -18.52 17.19 12.86
N ASN A 163 -18.13 18.44 13.12
CA ASN A 163 -18.68 19.60 12.43
C ASN A 163 -18.46 19.58 10.91
N GLN A 164 -17.35 18.99 10.43
CA GLN A 164 -17.07 18.83 9.01
C GLN A 164 -17.88 17.67 8.40
N ASN A 165 -17.97 16.52 9.07
CA ASN A 165 -18.80 15.41 8.62
C ASN A 165 -20.27 15.85 8.50
N ARG A 166 -20.80 16.51 9.54
CA ARG A 166 -22.16 17.02 9.59
C ARG A 166 -22.44 18.01 8.46
N LEU A 167 -21.49 18.92 8.19
CA LEU A 167 -21.61 19.87 7.09
C LEU A 167 -21.71 19.18 5.73
N ILE A 168 -20.86 18.18 5.46
CA ILE A 168 -20.88 17.45 4.18
C ILE A 168 -22.23 16.77 3.97
N GLU A 169 -22.73 16.05 4.98
CA GLU A 169 -24.05 15.41 4.93
C GLU A 169 -25.19 16.40 4.69
N GLU A 170 -25.17 17.56 5.37
CA GLU A 170 -26.23 18.55 5.25
C GLU A 170 -26.21 19.31 3.91
N VAL A 171 -25.02 19.53 3.34
CA VAL A 171 -24.88 20.10 2.00
C VAL A 171 -25.33 19.09 0.94
N ALA A 172 -24.96 17.81 1.07
CA ALA A 172 -25.36 16.76 0.14
C ALA A 172 -26.89 16.55 0.07
N LYS A 173 -27.63 16.90 1.14
CA LYS A 173 -29.11 16.88 1.13
C LYS A 173 -29.75 17.96 0.25
N VAL A 174 -29.05 19.05 -0.06
CA VAL A 174 -29.61 20.20 -0.80
C VAL A 174 -28.92 20.44 -2.14
N GLN A 175 -27.80 19.78 -2.39
CA GLN A 175 -27.02 19.87 -3.63
C GLN A 175 -26.57 18.46 -4.02
N SER A 176 -26.91 18.01 -5.23
CA SER A 176 -26.54 16.68 -5.72
C SER A 176 -25.13 16.62 -6.31
N ASN A 177 -24.59 17.75 -6.76
CA ASN A 177 -23.25 17.86 -7.34
C ASN A 177 -22.27 18.31 -6.27
N VAL A 178 -21.88 17.38 -5.40
CA VAL A 178 -20.91 17.64 -4.32
C VAL A 178 -19.58 17.00 -4.63
N VAL A 179 -18.52 17.81 -4.54
CA VAL A 179 -17.12 17.42 -4.59
C VAL A 179 -16.51 17.69 -3.22
N VAL A 180 -15.75 16.75 -2.67
CA VAL A 180 -14.99 16.96 -1.43
C VAL A 180 -13.50 16.97 -1.72
N VAL A 181 -12.79 17.97 -1.23
CA VAL A 181 -11.33 18.06 -1.22
C VAL A 181 -10.84 17.85 0.20
N LEU A 182 -9.95 16.88 0.40
CA LEU A 182 -9.46 16.46 1.70
C LEU A 182 -8.03 16.94 1.96
N PHE A 183 -7.79 17.45 3.18
CA PHE A 183 -6.47 17.81 3.69
C PHE A 183 -6.15 17.05 4.98
N ASN A 184 -5.43 15.94 4.86
CA ASN A 184 -5.01 15.10 5.99
C ASN A 184 -3.67 14.43 5.68
N GLY A 185 -2.84 14.21 6.70
CA GLY A 185 -1.55 13.53 6.52
C GLY A 185 -1.66 12.01 6.38
N SER A 186 -2.74 11.43 6.90
CA SER A 186 -2.99 9.99 6.99
C SER A 186 -4.47 9.67 6.74
N PRO A 187 -4.86 8.42 6.40
CA PRO A 187 -6.25 8.08 6.09
C PRO A 187 -7.27 8.55 7.14
N VAL A 188 -8.48 8.86 6.66
CA VAL A 188 -9.64 9.25 7.46
C VAL A 188 -10.87 8.42 7.10
N GLU A 189 -11.79 8.25 8.05
CA GLU A 189 -13.11 7.65 7.83
C GLU A 189 -14.02 8.63 7.07
N MET A 190 -14.77 8.12 6.09
CA MET A 190 -15.67 8.93 5.25
C MET A 190 -17.11 8.37 5.28
N PRO A 191 -17.87 8.56 6.36
CA PRO A 191 -19.23 8.00 6.48
C PRO A 191 -20.21 8.54 5.42
N TRP A 192 -19.89 9.70 4.84
CA TRP A 192 -20.67 10.40 3.81
C TRP A 192 -20.25 10.02 2.38
N ILE A 193 -19.36 9.04 2.17
CA ILE A 193 -18.76 8.74 0.85
C ILE A 193 -19.80 8.46 -0.26
N ASP A 194 -20.94 7.86 0.08
CA ASP A 194 -22.02 7.55 -0.87
C ASP A 194 -22.93 8.75 -1.16
N GLN A 195 -22.76 9.87 -0.45
CA GLN A 195 -23.59 11.07 -0.59
C GLN A 195 -22.95 12.12 -1.51
N VAL A 196 -21.68 11.94 -1.90
CA VAL A 196 -20.93 12.88 -2.73
C VAL A 196 -20.49 12.23 -4.03
N LYS A 197 -20.35 13.03 -5.10
CA LYS A 197 -19.99 12.51 -6.42
C LYS A 197 -18.49 12.38 -6.62
N ALA A 198 -17.69 13.25 -6.01
CA ALA A 198 -16.24 13.17 -6.13
C ALA A 198 -15.52 13.44 -4.82
N VAL A 199 -14.35 12.80 -4.66
CA VAL A 199 -13.42 13.01 -3.55
C VAL A 199 -12.01 13.12 -4.12
N LEU A 200 -11.36 14.24 -3.85
CA LEU A 200 -9.96 14.50 -4.17
C LEU A 200 -9.17 14.57 -2.86
N GLU A 201 -8.28 13.60 -2.66
CA GLU A 201 -7.32 13.61 -1.55
C GLU A 201 -6.13 14.49 -1.93
N ALA A 202 -6.05 15.67 -1.31
CA ALA A 202 -4.99 16.64 -1.58
C ALA A 202 -3.80 16.49 -0.63
N TYR A 203 -3.92 15.63 0.40
CA TYR A 203 -2.94 15.46 1.47
C TYR A 203 -2.46 16.82 2.01
N LEU A 204 -1.15 17.00 2.14
CA LEU A 204 -0.48 18.21 2.58
C LEU A 204 0.42 18.69 1.43
N GLY A 205 -0.19 19.37 0.45
CA GLY A 205 0.44 19.72 -0.83
C GLY A 205 1.47 20.85 -0.81
N GLY A 206 1.91 21.31 0.36
CA GLY A 206 2.96 22.31 0.49
C GLY A 206 2.60 23.70 -0.02
N GLN A 207 3.63 24.51 -0.28
CA GLN A 207 3.49 25.95 -0.50
C GLN A 207 2.68 26.34 -1.76
N ALA A 208 2.59 25.43 -2.74
CA ALA A 208 1.89 25.64 -4.02
C ALA A 208 0.54 24.92 -4.11
N LEU A 209 0.02 24.45 -2.97
CA LEU A 209 -1.20 23.65 -2.86
C LEU A 209 -2.39 24.27 -3.61
N GLY A 210 -2.67 25.56 -3.39
CA GLY A 210 -3.85 26.20 -3.96
C GLY A 210 -3.83 26.25 -5.48
N GLY A 211 -2.66 26.49 -6.07
CA GLY A 211 -2.46 26.45 -7.51
C GLY A 211 -2.64 25.05 -8.09
N ALA A 212 -1.97 24.06 -7.50
CA ALA A 212 -2.06 22.67 -7.96
C ALA A 212 -3.49 22.11 -7.85
N LEU A 213 -4.20 22.50 -6.79
CA LEU A 213 -5.60 22.13 -6.59
C LEU A 213 -6.50 22.72 -7.68
N ALA A 214 -6.34 24.01 -7.98
CA ALA A 214 -7.11 24.66 -9.04
C ALA A 214 -6.84 24.00 -10.41
N ASP A 215 -5.59 23.66 -10.71
CA ASP A 215 -5.22 22.99 -11.95
C ASP A 215 -5.94 21.63 -12.11
N ILE A 216 -6.03 20.85 -11.03
CA ILE A 216 -6.75 19.57 -11.06
C ILE A 216 -8.24 19.78 -11.14
N LEU A 217 -8.81 20.66 -10.31
CA LEU A 217 -10.27 20.87 -10.26
C LEU A 217 -10.82 21.30 -11.62
N PHE A 218 -10.09 22.09 -12.41
CA PHE A 218 -10.52 22.54 -13.73
C PHE A 218 -9.91 21.74 -14.90
N GLY A 219 -9.12 20.70 -14.63
CA GLY A 219 -8.56 19.84 -15.66
C GLY A 219 -7.46 20.48 -16.51
N GLU A 220 -6.75 21.49 -15.99
CA GLU A 220 -5.45 21.90 -16.54
C GLU A 220 -4.42 20.78 -16.34
N VAL A 221 -4.56 20.05 -15.24
CA VAL A 221 -3.78 18.86 -14.92
C VAL A 221 -4.72 17.67 -14.69
N ASN A 222 -4.39 16.55 -15.29
CA ASN A 222 -5.06 15.28 -15.06
C ASN A 222 -4.48 14.63 -13.77
N PRO A 223 -5.30 14.31 -12.76
CA PRO A 223 -4.81 13.67 -11.53
C PRO A 223 -4.16 12.33 -11.84
N SER A 224 -3.03 12.09 -11.17
CA SER A 224 -2.19 10.90 -11.40
C SER A 224 -1.50 10.35 -10.16
N GLY A 225 -1.85 10.87 -8.98
CA GLY A 225 -1.43 10.28 -7.72
C GLY A 225 -2.11 8.92 -7.52
N LYS A 226 -1.41 8.02 -6.80
CA LYS A 226 -1.97 6.75 -6.32
C LYS A 226 -1.69 6.65 -4.82
N LEU A 227 -2.63 6.08 -4.07
CA LEU A 227 -2.51 5.91 -2.63
C LEU A 227 -1.26 5.09 -2.26
N ALA A 228 -0.39 5.65 -1.42
CA ALA A 228 0.75 4.93 -0.85
C ALA A 228 0.36 4.09 0.38
N GLU A 229 -0.89 4.23 0.85
CA GLU A 229 -1.42 3.59 2.05
C GLU A 229 -2.82 3.03 1.77
N THR A 230 -3.27 2.07 2.57
CA THR A 230 -4.67 1.59 2.49
C THR A 230 -5.56 2.50 3.31
N PHE A 231 -6.67 2.97 2.75
CA PHE A 231 -7.69 3.70 3.51
C PHE A 231 -8.70 2.67 4.05
N PRO A 232 -8.69 2.33 5.35
CA PRO A 232 -9.68 1.43 5.91
C PRO A 232 -11.05 2.08 6.03
N VAL A 233 -12.10 1.24 6.03
CA VAL A 233 -13.47 1.69 6.35
C VAL A 233 -13.59 2.19 7.78
N LYS A 234 -12.85 1.58 8.72
CA LYS A 234 -12.78 1.99 10.13
C LYS A 234 -11.45 1.59 10.76
N LEU A 235 -11.04 2.30 11.81
CA LEU A 235 -9.76 2.05 12.50
C LEU A 235 -9.56 0.58 12.92
N SER A 236 -10.62 -0.10 13.40
CA SER A 236 -10.54 -1.49 13.86
C SER A 236 -10.26 -2.53 12.77
N HIS A 237 -10.28 -2.13 11.49
CA HIS A 237 -9.84 -3.01 10.40
C HIS A 237 -8.32 -3.05 10.25
N ASN A 238 -7.59 -2.09 10.85
CA ASN A 238 -6.13 -2.06 10.75
C ASN A 238 -5.52 -3.30 11.45
N PRO A 239 -4.56 -4.01 10.82
CA PRO A 239 -3.91 -5.18 11.42
C PRO A 239 -3.28 -4.93 12.79
N SER A 240 -2.78 -3.71 13.06
CA SER A 240 -2.14 -3.36 14.33
C SER A 240 -3.12 -2.91 15.42
N TYR A 241 -4.43 -2.82 15.14
CA TYR A 241 -5.43 -2.22 16.03
C TYR A 241 -5.42 -2.76 17.46
N LEU A 242 -5.19 -4.07 17.63
CA LEU A 242 -5.16 -4.71 18.96
C LEU A 242 -3.82 -4.58 19.68
N ASN A 243 -2.75 -4.19 18.98
CA ASN A 243 -1.38 -4.19 19.53
C ASN A 243 -0.76 -2.79 19.58
N PHE A 244 -1.50 -1.76 19.15
CA PHE A 244 -1.10 -0.37 19.20
C PHE A 244 -2.01 0.38 20.19
N PRO A 245 -1.48 1.24 21.09
CA PRO A 245 -0.09 1.70 21.18
C PRO A 245 0.82 0.79 22.03
N GLY A 246 0.40 -0.44 22.33
CA GLY A 246 1.13 -1.39 23.18
C GLY A 246 0.72 -1.33 24.65
N GLU A 247 1.48 -2.00 25.49
CA GLU A 247 1.30 -2.05 26.95
C GLU A 247 2.63 -1.66 27.62
N ASP A 248 2.55 -0.82 28.66
CA ASP A 248 3.71 -0.26 29.36
C ASP A 248 4.72 0.43 28.42
N ASP A 249 5.94 -0.13 28.31
CA ASP A 249 7.04 0.37 27.48
C ASP A 249 7.27 -0.49 26.22
N ARG A 250 6.30 -1.34 25.84
CA ARG A 250 6.46 -2.32 24.77
C ARG A 250 5.30 -2.38 23.79
N VAL A 251 5.65 -2.36 22.50
CA VAL A 251 4.75 -2.60 21.37
C VAL A 251 5.18 -3.87 20.64
N GLU A 252 4.28 -4.84 20.49
CA GLU A 252 4.54 -6.06 19.73
C GLU A 252 3.88 -6.02 18.34
N TYR A 253 4.68 -6.15 17.29
CA TYR A 253 4.21 -6.10 15.89
C TYR A 253 3.66 -7.48 15.48
N LYS A 254 2.56 -7.90 16.10
CA LYS A 254 1.99 -9.24 15.95
C LYS A 254 1.39 -9.51 14.58
N GLU A 255 1.14 -8.46 13.80
CA GLU A 255 0.72 -8.59 12.40
C GLU A 255 1.84 -9.09 11.48
N GLY A 256 3.10 -9.05 11.92
CA GLY A 256 4.24 -9.58 11.17
C GLY A 256 4.35 -8.98 9.77
N LEU A 257 4.30 -9.82 8.73
CA LEU A 257 4.37 -9.37 7.33
C LEU A 257 3.06 -8.76 6.83
N PHE A 258 1.96 -8.93 7.56
CA PHE A 258 0.63 -8.52 7.16
C PHE A 258 0.37 -7.06 7.60
N VAL A 259 1.10 -6.13 7.00
CA VAL A 259 0.94 -4.68 7.22
C VAL A 259 0.33 -4.03 5.97
N GLY A 260 -0.66 -3.14 6.18
CA GLY A 260 -1.36 -2.47 5.09
C GLY A 260 -2.04 -3.46 4.14
N TYR A 261 -2.01 -3.21 2.84
CA TYR A 261 -2.70 -4.04 1.83
C TYR A 261 -2.35 -5.53 1.90
N ARG A 262 -1.14 -5.89 2.37
CA ARG A 262 -0.75 -7.29 2.59
C ARG A 262 -1.74 -8.02 3.49
N TYR A 263 -2.23 -7.36 4.53
CA TYR A 263 -3.26 -7.90 5.42
C TYR A 263 -4.64 -7.91 4.78
N TYR A 264 -5.08 -6.77 4.24
CA TYR A 264 -6.43 -6.64 3.66
C TYR A 264 -6.65 -7.66 2.54
N ASP A 265 -5.67 -7.81 1.66
CA ASP A 265 -5.73 -8.74 0.53
C ASP A 265 -5.74 -10.19 0.99
N THR A 266 -4.84 -10.55 1.90
CA THR A 266 -4.74 -11.94 2.40
C THR A 266 -5.96 -12.34 3.23
N LYS A 267 -6.52 -11.42 4.01
CA LYS A 267 -7.68 -11.67 4.86
C LYS A 267 -9.02 -11.51 4.11
N GLY A 268 -9.01 -10.94 2.90
CA GLY A 268 -10.23 -10.68 2.13
C GLY A 268 -11.10 -9.57 2.74
N ILE A 269 -10.49 -8.57 3.39
CA ILE A 269 -11.20 -7.38 3.90
C ILE A 269 -11.21 -6.32 2.81
N GLU A 270 -12.38 -5.73 2.54
CA GLU A 270 -12.49 -4.62 1.61
C GLU A 270 -12.14 -3.29 2.30
N PRO A 271 -11.11 -2.55 1.85
CA PRO A 271 -10.82 -1.21 2.33
C PRO A 271 -11.80 -0.19 1.74
N LEU A 272 -11.84 1.02 2.30
CA LEU A 272 -12.56 2.13 1.70
C LEU A 272 -11.91 2.53 0.36
N PHE A 273 -10.57 2.64 0.36
CA PHE A 273 -9.78 2.71 -0.86
C PHE A 273 -8.51 1.86 -0.74
N PRO A 274 -8.19 1.02 -1.73
CA PRO A 274 -7.05 0.11 -1.64
C PRO A 274 -5.71 0.81 -1.91
N PHE A 275 -4.62 0.18 -1.48
CA PHE A 275 -3.27 0.61 -1.84
C PHE A 275 -3.12 0.70 -3.37
N GLY A 276 -2.44 1.75 -3.84
CA GLY A 276 -2.24 2.01 -5.24
C GLY A 276 -3.49 2.47 -5.99
N HIS A 277 -4.59 2.80 -5.31
CA HIS A 277 -5.80 3.37 -5.92
C HIS A 277 -5.59 4.83 -6.31
N GLY A 278 -6.22 5.25 -7.41
CA GLY A 278 -6.27 6.63 -7.85
C GLY A 278 -6.80 6.72 -9.27
N LEU A 279 -7.85 7.51 -9.45
CA LEU A 279 -8.54 7.73 -10.70
C LEU A 279 -7.83 8.81 -11.54
N SER A 280 -8.23 8.89 -12.80
CA SER A 280 -7.74 9.86 -13.79
C SER A 280 -8.93 10.40 -14.59
N TYR A 281 -8.78 11.59 -15.18
CA TYR A 281 -9.74 12.13 -16.16
C TYR A 281 -9.63 11.45 -17.53
N THR A 282 -8.68 10.54 -17.71
CA THR A 282 -8.58 9.69 -18.89
C THR A 282 -8.60 8.21 -18.51
N LYS A 283 -8.74 7.34 -19.51
CA LYS A 283 -8.80 5.89 -19.32
C LYS A 283 -7.60 5.21 -19.96
N PHE A 284 -7.06 4.22 -19.27
CA PHE A 284 -5.92 3.44 -19.74
C PHE A 284 -6.30 1.96 -19.90
N GLU A 285 -5.85 1.37 -21.00
CA GLU A 285 -5.95 -0.05 -21.30
C GLU A 285 -4.57 -0.70 -21.26
N TYR A 286 -4.56 -1.95 -20.79
CA TYR A 286 -3.36 -2.75 -20.59
C TYR A 286 -3.47 -4.00 -21.46
N SER A 287 -2.42 -4.34 -22.18
CA SER A 287 -2.39 -5.53 -23.04
C SER A 287 -0.99 -6.11 -23.12
N ASP A 288 -0.90 -7.31 -23.72
CA ASP A 288 0.35 -7.95 -24.10
C ASP A 288 1.39 -8.04 -22.96
N ILE A 289 1.01 -8.63 -21.82
CA ILE A 289 2.00 -9.02 -20.81
C ILE A 289 2.92 -10.09 -21.38
N SER A 290 4.23 -9.91 -21.26
CA SER A 290 5.21 -10.92 -21.64
C SER A 290 6.38 -10.95 -20.68
N VAL A 291 6.89 -12.15 -20.43
CA VAL A 291 8.11 -12.39 -19.65
C VAL A 291 9.12 -13.07 -20.56
N ASP A 292 10.37 -12.59 -20.54
CA ASP A 292 11.43 -13.10 -21.42
C ASP A 292 11.84 -14.56 -21.09
N LYS A 293 11.67 -15.01 -19.84
CA LYS A 293 11.96 -16.37 -19.39
C LYS A 293 10.89 -16.85 -18.41
N LYS A 294 10.37 -18.06 -18.63
CA LYS A 294 9.32 -18.66 -17.78
C LYS A 294 9.80 -19.76 -16.84
N ASP A 295 10.99 -20.32 -17.05
CA ASP A 295 11.63 -21.28 -16.15
C ASP A 295 13.05 -20.80 -15.88
N ILE A 296 13.32 -20.40 -14.63
CA ILE A 296 14.55 -19.72 -14.24
C ILE A 296 15.16 -20.32 -12.98
N SER A 297 16.47 -20.13 -12.80
CA SER A 297 17.09 -20.20 -11.47
C SER A 297 16.83 -18.89 -10.71
N ASP A 298 16.77 -18.96 -9.39
CA ASP A 298 16.66 -17.82 -8.48
C ASP A 298 17.79 -16.76 -8.59
N ASN A 299 18.90 -17.06 -9.25
CA ASN A 299 19.96 -16.10 -9.55
C ASN A 299 19.80 -15.40 -10.92
N ASN A 300 18.78 -15.77 -11.70
CA ASN A 300 18.50 -15.12 -12.97
C ASN A 300 17.73 -13.82 -12.76
N VAL A 301 17.94 -12.89 -13.68
CA VAL A 301 17.11 -11.70 -13.85
C VAL A 301 16.16 -11.93 -15.03
N ILE A 302 14.91 -11.51 -14.87
CA ILE A 302 13.88 -11.55 -15.91
C ILE A 302 13.36 -10.15 -16.22
N ASN A 303 12.88 -9.97 -17.45
CA ASN A 303 12.23 -8.75 -17.89
C ASN A 303 10.75 -9.03 -18.13
N VAL A 304 9.89 -8.20 -17.53
CA VAL A 304 8.45 -8.24 -17.72
C VAL A 304 8.05 -6.99 -18.50
N SER A 305 7.43 -7.14 -19.66
CA SER A 305 6.92 -6.01 -20.44
C SER A 305 5.40 -6.06 -20.56
N VAL A 306 4.79 -4.87 -20.61
CA VAL A 306 3.34 -4.69 -20.79
C VAL A 306 3.09 -3.44 -21.63
N LYS A 307 2.09 -3.48 -22.50
CA LYS A 307 1.64 -2.31 -23.26
C LYS A 307 0.55 -1.57 -22.50
N VAL A 308 0.67 -0.25 -22.49
CA VAL A 308 -0.30 0.66 -21.89
C VAL A 308 -0.70 1.71 -22.90
N LYS A 309 -2.00 1.85 -23.11
CA LYS A 309 -2.58 2.79 -24.07
C LYS A 309 -3.53 3.74 -23.38
N ASN A 310 -3.41 5.04 -23.65
CA ASN A 310 -4.41 6.02 -23.27
C ASN A 310 -5.56 5.99 -24.29
N VAL A 311 -6.73 5.51 -23.87
CA VAL A 311 -7.91 5.38 -24.73
C VAL A 311 -8.95 6.47 -24.48
N GLY A 312 -8.69 7.38 -23.54
CA GLY A 312 -9.56 8.53 -23.30
C GLY A 312 -9.18 9.74 -24.15
N LYS A 313 -9.75 10.90 -23.77
CA LYS A 313 -9.67 12.14 -24.56
C LYS A 313 -8.66 13.14 -24.02
N MET A 314 -8.10 12.90 -22.85
CA MET A 314 -7.17 13.80 -22.18
C MET A 314 -5.80 13.13 -22.05
N ALA A 315 -4.73 13.91 -22.19
CA ALA A 315 -3.41 13.43 -21.82
C ALA A 315 -3.38 13.10 -20.32
N GLY A 316 -2.58 12.11 -19.93
CA GLY A 316 -2.53 11.68 -18.54
C GLY A 316 -1.29 10.87 -18.23
N LYS A 317 -1.05 10.67 -16.93
CA LYS A 317 -0.02 9.77 -16.43
C LYS A 317 -0.69 8.58 -15.76
N GLU A 318 -0.23 7.39 -16.10
CA GLU A 318 -0.65 6.14 -15.45
C GLU A 318 0.52 5.54 -14.68
N ILE A 319 0.24 4.92 -13.53
CA ILE A 319 1.22 4.15 -12.75
C ILE A 319 0.89 2.67 -12.92
N VAL A 320 1.71 1.99 -13.72
CA VAL A 320 1.65 0.53 -13.88
C VAL A 320 2.25 -0.11 -12.64
N GLN A 321 1.49 -0.95 -11.95
CA GLN A 321 1.97 -1.61 -10.73
C GLN A 321 2.20 -3.09 -10.99
N LEU A 322 3.40 -3.57 -10.67
CA LEU A 322 3.78 -4.99 -10.77
C LEU A 322 3.83 -5.59 -9.37
N TYR A 323 3.01 -6.61 -9.16
CA TYR A 323 2.99 -7.43 -7.96
C TYR A 323 3.49 -8.85 -8.27
N VAL A 324 4.08 -9.50 -7.27
CA VAL A 324 4.46 -10.92 -7.33
C VAL A 324 3.67 -11.68 -6.28
N LYS A 325 3.04 -12.78 -6.68
CA LYS A 325 2.40 -13.76 -5.80
C LYS A 325 3.18 -15.06 -5.85
N ASP A 326 3.52 -15.57 -4.67
CA ASP A 326 4.01 -16.94 -4.50
C ASP A 326 2.80 -17.89 -4.44
N VAL A 327 2.67 -18.81 -5.39
CA VAL A 327 1.49 -19.69 -5.48
C VAL A 327 1.44 -20.66 -4.31
N LYS A 328 2.61 -21.13 -3.85
CA LYS A 328 2.72 -22.07 -2.75
C LYS A 328 4.03 -21.82 -2.01
N SER A 329 3.90 -21.24 -0.83
CA SER A 329 5.01 -20.96 0.08
C SER A 329 4.98 -21.90 1.29
N SER A 330 6.15 -22.28 1.81
CA SER A 330 6.28 -23.03 3.05
C SER A 330 6.05 -22.17 4.30
N ILE A 331 6.14 -20.84 4.16
CA ILE A 331 5.80 -19.87 5.21
C ILE A 331 4.53 -19.10 4.84
N GLN A 332 3.91 -18.47 5.84
CA GLN A 332 2.84 -17.52 5.57
C GLN A 332 3.40 -16.29 4.84
N ARG A 333 2.83 -15.98 3.67
CA ARG A 333 3.17 -14.82 2.86
C ARG A 333 1.91 -14.00 2.54
N PRO A 334 2.06 -12.70 2.28
CA PRO A 334 0.98 -11.92 1.68
C PRO A 334 0.49 -12.54 0.38
N GLU A 335 -0.82 -12.41 0.11
CA GLU A 335 -1.46 -12.85 -1.14
C GLU A 335 -0.71 -12.36 -2.39
N LYS A 336 -0.14 -11.15 -2.33
CA LYS A 336 0.77 -10.60 -3.33
C LYS A 336 1.57 -9.45 -2.73
N GLU A 337 2.70 -9.13 -3.34
CA GLU A 337 3.55 -8.03 -2.92
C GLU A 337 4.01 -7.17 -4.10
N LEU A 338 3.96 -5.84 -3.97
CA LEU A 338 4.49 -4.90 -4.95
C LEU A 338 6.00 -5.11 -5.11
N ARG A 339 6.46 -5.28 -6.35
CA ARG A 339 7.88 -5.47 -6.71
C ARG A 339 8.40 -4.44 -7.72
N GLY A 340 7.52 -3.66 -8.34
CA GLY A 340 7.90 -2.55 -9.19
C GLY A 340 6.71 -1.70 -9.55
N PHE A 341 6.95 -0.44 -9.91
CA PHE A 341 5.95 0.41 -10.53
C PHE A 341 6.64 1.39 -11.49
N GLU A 342 5.93 1.79 -12.53
CA GLU A 342 6.44 2.73 -13.52
C GLU A 342 5.36 3.76 -13.87
N LYS A 343 5.72 5.04 -13.82
CA LYS A 343 4.82 6.15 -14.14
C LYS A 343 5.05 6.60 -15.57
N VAL A 344 4.05 6.46 -16.43
CA VAL A 344 4.15 6.74 -17.86
C VAL A 344 3.18 7.84 -18.28
N PHE A 345 3.69 8.87 -18.97
CA PHE A 345 2.85 9.90 -19.61
C PHE A 345 2.43 9.45 -21.02
N LEU A 346 1.15 9.62 -21.34
CA LEU A 346 0.56 9.25 -22.62
C LEU A 346 -0.45 10.31 -23.09
N ASN A 347 -0.29 10.77 -24.33
CA ASN A 347 -1.28 11.55 -25.05
C ASN A 347 -2.50 10.69 -25.43
N PRO A 348 -3.67 11.27 -25.74
CA PRO A 348 -4.82 10.52 -26.23
C PRO A 348 -4.47 9.64 -27.43
N GLY A 349 -4.77 8.34 -27.35
CA GLY A 349 -4.48 7.34 -28.38
C GLY A 349 -3.04 6.80 -28.38
N GLU A 350 -2.12 7.39 -27.62
CA GLU A 350 -0.72 6.93 -27.52
C GLU A 350 -0.63 5.61 -26.75
N GLU A 351 0.26 4.73 -27.20
CA GLU A 351 0.59 3.46 -26.57
C GLU A 351 2.10 3.39 -26.30
N LYS A 352 2.48 2.91 -25.10
CA LYS A 352 3.88 2.66 -24.73
C LYS A 352 4.04 1.27 -24.15
N THR A 353 5.22 0.70 -24.33
CA THR A 353 5.65 -0.50 -23.63
C THR A 353 6.39 -0.09 -22.36
N VAL A 354 5.95 -0.62 -21.22
CA VAL A 354 6.58 -0.48 -19.92
C VAL A 354 7.30 -1.78 -19.60
N THR A 355 8.54 -1.70 -19.10
CA THR A 355 9.37 -2.87 -18.80
C THR A 355 9.87 -2.82 -17.36
N PHE A 356 9.75 -3.95 -16.66
CA PHE A 356 10.25 -4.16 -15.31
C PHE A 356 11.35 -5.20 -15.29
N THR A 357 12.39 -4.95 -14.50
CA THR A 357 13.48 -5.89 -14.27
C THR A 357 13.33 -6.52 -12.90
N LEU A 358 13.13 -7.84 -12.83
CA LEU A 358 12.97 -8.58 -11.58
C LEU A 358 14.19 -9.45 -11.31
N ASP A 359 14.83 -9.21 -10.17
CA ASP A 359 15.93 -10.03 -9.64
C ASP A 359 15.45 -11.00 -8.55
N LYS A 360 16.39 -11.70 -7.92
CA LYS A 360 16.14 -12.64 -6.81
C LYS A 360 15.21 -12.06 -5.73
N ARG A 361 15.35 -10.78 -5.38
CA ARG A 361 14.59 -10.15 -4.29
C ARG A 361 13.11 -10.00 -4.61
N ALA A 362 12.73 -10.00 -5.90
CA ALA A 362 11.33 -9.97 -6.29
C ALA A 362 10.56 -11.24 -5.83
N PHE A 363 11.24 -12.38 -5.77
CA PHE A 363 10.65 -13.67 -5.41
C PHE A 363 10.94 -14.08 -3.95
N ALA A 364 11.97 -13.50 -3.34
CA ALA A 364 12.48 -13.93 -2.06
C ALA A 364 11.61 -13.51 -0.86
N TYR A 365 11.74 -14.26 0.23
CA TYR A 365 11.40 -13.85 1.59
C TYR A 365 12.65 -13.96 2.48
N TYR A 366 12.65 -13.29 3.63
CA TYR A 366 13.77 -13.41 4.58
C TYR A 366 13.61 -14.68 5.42
N ASN A 367 14.54 -15.63 5.27
CA ASN A 367 14.51 -16.89 6.00
C ASN A 367 15.37 -16.81 7.26
N THR A 368 14.73 -16.84 8.42
CA THR A 368 15.39 -16.67 9.72
C THR A 368 16.30 -17.83 10.12
N LYS A 369 16.09 -19.04 9.56
CA LYS A 369 16.93 -20.22 9.85
C LYS A 369 18.32 -20.07 9.24
N ILE A 370 18.39 -19.61 7.99
CA ILE A 370 19.66 -19.36 7.29
C ILE A 370 20.17 -17.91 7.44
N LYS A 371 19.36 -17.03 8.02
CA LYS A 371 19.63 -15.59 8.22
C LYS A 371 19.89 -14.84 6.91
N ASP A 372 19.23 -15.25 5.83
CA ASP A 372 19.40 -14.69 4.49
C ASP A 372 18.10 -14.73 3.66
N TRP A 373 18.08 -14.01 2.54
CA TRP A 373 17.00 -14.01 1.56
C TRP A 373 16.96 -15.35 0.80
N HIS A 374 15.80 -15.98 0.84
CA HIS A 374 15.54 -17.26 0.19
C HIS A 374 14.40 -17.16 -0.79
N VAL A 375 14.56 -17.79 -1.96
CA VAL A 375 13.49 -18.02 -2.93
C VAL A 375 13.21 -19.51 -2.93
N GLU A 376 11.95 -19.89 -2.75
CA GLU A 376 11.53 -21.28 -2.85
C GLU A 376 11.40 -21.71 -4.31
N SER A 377 11.69 -22.98 -4.59
CA SER A 377 11.37 -23.54 -5.90
C SER A 377 9.87 -23.67 -6.04
N GLY A 378 9.29 -23.09 -7.08
CA GLY A 378 7.84 -23.05 -7.22
C GLY A 378 7.35 -22.19 -8.36
N GLU A 379 6.04 -22.08 -8.46
CA GLU A 379 5.35 -21.20 -9.39
C GLU A 379 5.09 -19.85 -8.72
N PHE A 380 5.41 -18.78 -9.43
CA PHE A 380 5.13 -17.40 -9.05
C PHE A 380 4.25 -16.77 -10.13
N LEU A 381 3.24 -16.01 -9.71
CA LEU A 381 2.45 -15.19 -10.60
C LEU A 381 2.97 -13.76 -10.59
N ILE A 382 3.29 -13.26 -11.78
CA ILE A 382 3.49 -11.84 -12.04
C ILE A 382 2.14 -11.23 -12.34
N LEU A 383 1.76 -10.20 -11.60
CA LEU A 383 0.45 -9.56 -11.68
C LEU A 383 0.64 -8.08 -12.03
N ILE A 384 -0.02 -7.62 -13.08
CA ILE A 384 -0.04 -6.20 -13.46
C ILE A 384 -1.40 -5.63 -13.09
N GLY A 385 -1.39 -4.52 -12.35
CA GLY A 385 -2.60 -3.84 -11.91
C GLY A 385 -2.57 -2.33 -12.07
N LYS A 386 -3.77 -1.75 -12.08
CA LYS A 386 -4.04 -0.31 -11.94
C LYS A 386 -4.00 0.14 -10.47
N SER A 387 -4.24 -0.81 -9.56
CA SER A 387 -4.14 -0.72 -8.10
C SER A 387 -3.92 -2.13 -7.52
N SER A 388 -3.75 -2.26 -6.20
CA SER A 388 -3.67 -3.59 -5.55
C SER A 388 -4.95 -4.43 -5.68
N ARG A 389 -6.11 -3.83 -5.98
CA ARG A 389 -7.40 -4.53 -6.14
C ARG A 389 -7.90 -4.60 -7.58
N ASP A 390 -7.24 -3.91 -8.50
CA ASP A 390 -7.57 -3.90 -9.93
C ASP A 390 -6.42 -4.53 -10.73
N ILE A 391 -6.33 -5.87 -10.67
CA ILE A 391 -5.35 -6.66 -11.42
C ILE A 391 -5.92 -7.00 -12.78
N VAL A 392 -5.25 -6.55 -13.83
CA VAL A 392 -5.74 -6.60 -15.21
C VAL A 392 -5.04 -7.66 -16.06
N LEU A 393 -3.78 -7.98 -15.77
CA LEU A 393 -3.02 -9.00 -16.48
C LEU A 393 -2.23 -9.86 -15.49
N LYS A 394 -1.98 -11.12 -15.88
CA LYS A 394 -1.18 -12.06 -15.12
C LYS A 394 -0.35 -12.95 -16.04
N GLU A 395 0.82 -13.35 -15.58
CA GLU A 395 1.69 -14.32 -16.24
C GLU A 395 2.40 -15.18 -15.20
N SER A 396 2.72 -16.43 -15.54
CA SER A 396 3.36 -17.39 -14.63
C SER A 396 4.85 -17.55 -14.93
N VAL A 397 5.64 -17.62 -13.88
CA VAL A 397 7.09 -17.92 -13.92
C VAL A 397 7.40 -19.00 -12.90
N ARG A 398 8.08 -20.06 -13.33
CA ARG A 398 8.64 -21.07 -12.45
C ARG A 398 10.06 -20.67 -12.05
N VAL A 399 10.31 -20.63 -10.75
CA VAL A 399 11.65 -20.37 -10.20
C VAL A 399 12.19 -21.64 -9.55
N ASN A 400 13.47 -21.93 -9.77
CA ASN A 400 14.20 -23.02 -9.14
C ASN A 400 15.26 -22.43 -8.21
N SER A 401 15.12 -22.70 -6.92
CA SER A 401 16.06 -22.26 -5.89
C SER A 401 17.42 -22.90 -6.09
N THR A 402 18.50 -22.11 -5.96
CA THR A 402 19.86 -22.66 -5.90
C THR A 402 20.30 -23.00 -4.49
N VAL A 403 19.52 -22.58 -3.48
CA VAL A 403 19.77 -22.85 -2.07
C VAL A 403 18.86 -23.97 -1.59
N LYS A 404 19.44 -25.13 -1.24
CA LYS A 404 18.70 -26.20 -0.57
C LYS A 404 18.63 -25.91 0.92
N ILE A 405 17.43 -25.66 1.43
CA ILE A 405 17.20 -25.59 2.88
C ILE A 405 17.01 -27.00 3.40
N ARG A 406 17.92 -27.45 4.27
CA ARG A 406 17.71 -28.70 5.02
C ARG A 406 16.50 -28.56 5.94
N LYS A 407 15.51 -29.42 5.73
CA LYS A 407 14.51 -29.68 6.77
C LYS A 407 15.20 -30.48 7.88
N ARG A 408 15.17 -29.95 9.10
CA ARG A 408 15.56 -30.69 10.28
C ARG A 408 14.31 -31.36 10.82
N PHE A 409 14.40 -32.66 11.07
CA PHE A 409 13.32 -33.44 11.65
C PHE A 409 13.62 -33.70 13.12
N ASP A 410 12.60 -33.61 13.95
CA ASP A 410 12.60 -34.06 15.34
C ASP A 410 11.43 -35.02 15.60
N GLU A 411 11.33 -35.52 16.83
CA GLU A 411 10.29 -36.46 17.27
C GLU A 411 8.85 -35.94 17.12
N ASN A 412 8.66 -34.62 16.98
CA ASN A 412 7.36 -33.97 16.76
C ASN A 412 7.03 -33.78 15.29
N SER A 413 7.99 -34.04 14.38
CA SER A 413 7.72 -34.07 12.94
C SER A 413 6.67 -35.13 12.64
N THR A 414 5.85 -34.90 11.62
CA THR A 414 4.86 -35.87 11.17
C THR A 414 5.44 -36.86 10.16
N VAL A 415 4.74 -37.98 9.95
CA VAL A 415 5.07 -38.90 8.84
C VAL A 415 5.05 -38.18 7.50
N GLU A 416 4.08 -37.28 7.26
CA GLU A 416 3.99 -36.49 6.04
C GLU A 416 5.20 -35.55 5.87
N ASP A 417 5.72 -34.96 6.96
CA ASP A 417 6.92 -34.13 6.90
C ASP A 417 8.10 -34.91 6.33
N LEU A 418 8.32 -36.15 6.80
CA LEU A 418 9.39 -37.02 6.31
C LEU A 418 9.14 -37.46 4.87
N MET A 419 7.90 -37.83 4.54
CA MET A 419 7.53 -38.26 3.18
C MET A 419 7.62 -37.13 2.15
N SER A 420 7.51 -35.86 2.58
CA SER A 420 7.63 -34.68 1.72
C SER A 420 9.08 -34.33 1.32
N ASP A 421 10.07 -34.93 1.97
CA ASP A 421 11.49 -34.76 1.66
C ASP A 421 12.05 -36.05 1.06
N SER A 422 12.65 -35.97 -0.13
CA SER A 422 13.09 -37.17 -0.86
C SER A 422 14.12 -38.01 -0.10
N THR A 423 15.00 -37.38 0.67
CA THR A 423 16.06 -38.06 1.43
C THR A 423 15.47 -38.72 2.67
N ALA A 424 14.64 -37.98 3.41
CA ALA A 424 13.95 -38.50 4.59
C ALA A 424 12.96 -39.61 4.21
N ALA A 425 12.20 -39.46 3.13
CA ALA A 425 11.28 -40.45 2.61
C ALA A 425 12.00 -41.74 2.24
N ALA A 426 13.15 -41.67 1.56
CA ALA A 426 13.95 -42.85 1.23
C ALA A 426 14.46 -43.59 2.49
N ALA A 427 14.87 -42.84 3.51
CA ALA A 427 15.31 -43.38 4.79
C ALA A 427 14.15 -43.99 5.61
N PHE A 428 12.95 -43.40 5.54
CA PHE A 428 11.79 -43.82 6.33
C PHE A 428 10.93 -44.90 5.65
N SER A 429 10.95 -44.99 4.31
CA SER A 429 10.14 -45.93 3.52
C SER A 429 10.22 -47.39 4.00
N PRO A 430 11.39 -47.95 4.39
CA PRO A 430 11.45 -49.31 4.91
C PRO A 430 10.73 -49.48 6.25
N ILE A 431 10.80 -48.48 7.13
CA ILE A 431 10.12 -48.48 8.43
C ILE A 431 8.62 -48.37 8.21
N LEU A 432 8.19 -47.43 7.36
CA LEU A 432 6.78 -47.25 7.01
C LEU A 432 6.19 -48.52 6.41
N LYS A 433 6.91 -49.17 5.49
CA LYS A 433 6.48 -50.45 4.91
C LYS A 433 6.34 -51.55 5.97
N GLY A 434 7.29 -51.65 6.90
CA GLY A 434 7.20 -52.61 8.01
C GLY A 434 5.97 -52.38 8.90
N ILE A 435 5.59 -51.12 9.12
CA ILE A 435 4.37 -50.75 9.85
C ILE A 435 3.12 -51.15 9.06
N THR A 436 3.03 -50.78 7.77
CA THR A 436 1.86 -51.07 6.94
C THR A 436 1.65 -52.57 6.75
N ASP A 437 2.72 -53.32 6.52
CA ASP A 437 2.66 -54.78 6.34
C ASP A 437 2.20 -55.46 7.64
N ALA A 438 2.72 -55.03 8.79
CA ALA A 438 2.41 -55.64 10.09
C ALA A 438 1.03 -55.26 10.64
N LEU A 439 0.40 -54.22 10.09
CA LEU A 439 -0.97 -53.79 10.41
C LEU A 439 -1.97 -54.15 9.29
N GLN A 440 -1.53 -54.80 8.21
CA GLN A 440 -2.32 -55.13 7.02
C GLN A 440 -3.02 -53.90 6.39
N ILE A 441 -2.32 -52.77 6.36
CA ILE A 441 -2.81 -51.51 5.80
C ILE A 441 -2.31 -51.38 4.37
N ASP A 442 -3.23 -51.39 3.39
CA ASP A 442 -2.92 -51.07 2.00
C ASP A 442 -3.12 -49.56 1.77
N MET A 443 -2.05 -48.80 1.73
CA MET A 443 -2.11 -47.33 1.56
C MET A 443 -2.82 -46.89 0.27
N ASN A 444 -3.03 -47.78 -0.71
CA ASN A 444 -3.74 -47.49 -1.96
C ASN A 444 -5.22 -47.92 -1.95
N ASN A 445 -5.66 -48.68 -0.94
CA ASN A 445 -6.99 -49.31 -0.88
C ASN A 445 -7.66 -49.19 0.50
N THR A 446 -7.02 -48.48 1.44
CA THR A 446 -7.51 -48.20 2.79
C THR A 446 -8.37 -46.94 2.79
N HIS A 447 -9.36 -46.90 3.68
CA HIS A 447 -10.23 -45.73 3.89
C HIS A 447 -9.42 -44.43 4.09
N ASP A 448 -9.77 -43.37 3.34
CA ASP A 448 -9.03 -42.10 3.29
C ASP A 448 -8.72 -41.50 4.67
N MET A 449 -9.61 -41.68 5.65
CA MET A 449 -9.39 -41.20 7.02
C MET A 449 -8.22 -41.90 7.74
N MET A 450 -7.99 -43.19 7.51
CA MET A 450 -6.91 -43.92 8.18
C MET A 450 -5.54 -43.54 7.58
N VAL A 451 -5.49 -43.35 6.26
CA VAL A 451 -4.30 -42.84 5.57
C VAL A 451 -3.97 -41.42 6.05
N ALA A 452 -4.97 -40.55 6.16
CA ALA A 452 -4.80 -39.21 6.70
C ALA A 452 -4.31 -39.23 8.16
N HIS A 453 -4.83 -40.15 8.98
CA HIS A 453 -4.41 -40.28 10.38
C HIS A 453 -2.93 -40.66 10.51
N ILE A 454 -2.44 -41.63 9.72
CA ILE A 454 -1.03 -42.03 9.73
C ILE A 454 -0.13 -40.91 9.25
N LYS A 455 -0.50 -40.23 8.15
CA LYS A 455 0.29 -39.13 7.59
C LYS A 455 0.50 -37.97 8.57
N ASN A 456 -0.54 -37.60 9.32
CA ASN A 456 -0.47 -36.50 10.29
C ASN A 456 0.03 -36.93 11.67
N MET A 457 0.41 -38.20 11.86
CA MET A 457 0.90 -38.71 13.13
C MET A 457 2.32 -38.20 13.41
N PRO A 458 2.60 -37.62 14.59
CA PRO A 458 3.96 -37.32 15.02
C PRO A 458 4.82 -38.58 15.12
N LEU A 459 6.11 -38.47 14.83
CA LEU A 459 7.02 -39.62 14.85
C LEU A 459 7.07 -40.33 16.20
N HIS A 460 7.13 -39.60 17.32
CA HIS A 460 7.13 -40.21 18.65
C HIS A 460 5.86 -41.05 18.91
N SER A 461 4.73 -40.70 18.30
CA SER A 461 3.47 -41.45 18.46
C SER A 461 3.50 -42.81 17.76
N LEU A 462 4.43 -43.03 16.81
CA LEU A 462 4.61 -44.32 16.15
C LEU A 462 5.03 -45.42 17.13
N THR A 463 5.75 -45.07 18.19
CA THR A 463 6.19 -46.06 19.19
C THR A 463 4.99 -46.74 19.87
N THR A 464 4.01 -45.92 20.27
CA THR A 464 2.78 -46.40 20.90
C THR A 464 1.83 -47.01 19.87
N PHE A 465 1.64 -46.36 18.72
CA PHE A 465 0.73 -46.82 17.67
C PHE A 465 1.11 -48.20 17.13
N THR A 466 2.40 -48.46 17.00
CA THR A 466 2.92 -49.74 16.49
C THR A 466 3.14 -50.78 17.60
N GLN A 467 2.72 -50.47 18.84
CA GLN A 467 2.89 -51.33 20.01
C GLN A 467 4.36 -51.73 20.24
N GLY A 468 5.28 -50.77 20.11
CA GLY A 468 6.72 -50.96 20.33
C GLY A 468 7.49 -51.59 19.18
N ARG A 469 6.85 -51.86 18.03
CA ARG A 469 7.56 -52.35 16.82
C ARG A 469 8.50 -51.29 16.23
N VAL A 470 8.16 -50.03 16.39
CA VAL A 470 9.08 -48.89 16.23
C VAL A 470 9.50 -48.49 17.63
N SER A 471 10.78 -48.68 17.98
CA SER A 471 11.31 -48.22 19.27
C SER A 471 11.75 -46.76 19.22
N GLU A 472 11.94 -46.15 20.38
CA GLU A 472 12.56 -44.82 20.49
C GLU A 472 13.98 -44.82 19.90
N GLU A 473 14.78 -45.86 20.17
CA GLU A 473 16.12 -46.03 19.60
C GLU A 473 16.10 -46.03 18.06
N MET A 474 15.12 -46.72 17.43
CA MET A 474 14.98 -46.73 15.98
C MET A 474 14.62 -45.35 15.42
N LEU A 475 13.82 -44.56 16.14
CA LEU A 475 13.48 -43.20 15.74
C LEU A 475 14.68 -42.26 15.92
N ASP A 476 15.43 -42.37 17.01
CA ASP A 476 16.64 -41.58 17.25
C ASP A 476 17.72 -41.88 16.20
N GLU A 477 17.93 -43.14 15.85
CA GLU A 477 18.84 -43.53 14.77
C GLU A 477 18.38 -42.98 13.41
N LEU A 478 17.08 -43.06 13.11
CA LEU A 478 16.51 -42.51 11.90
C LEU A 478 16.71 -40.99 11.82
N LEU A 479 16.37 -40.26 12.88
CA LEU A 479 16.47 -38.81 12.97
C LEU A 479 17.94 -38.37 12.91
N SER A 480 18.84 -39.07 13.61
CA SER A 480 20.28 -38.83 13.53
C SER A 480 20.78 -39.05 12.11
N ARG A 481 20.39 -40.16 11.47
CA ARG A 481 20.78 -40.45 10.09
C ARG A 481 20.30 -39.38 9.12
N ILE A 482 19.01 -39.02 9.15
CA ILE A 482 18.42 -38.06 8.20
C ILE A 482 18.98 -36.65 8.42
N ASN A 483 19.21 -36.23 9.66
CA ASN A 483 19.71 -34.89 9.97
C ASN A 483 21.23 -34.73 9.75
N ASN A 484 22.00 -35.82 9.72
CA ASN A 484 23.47 -35.80 9.62
C ASN A 484 24.03 -36.18 8.23
N VAL A 485 23.21 -36.40 7.20
CA VAL A 485 23.71 -36.62 5.82
C VAL A 485 24.11 -35.27 5.21
N ASP A 486 25.39 -35.14 4.80
CA ASP A 486 25.99 -33.94 4.17
C ASP A 486 25.51 -33.58 2.76
#